data_AF-A0A1C2ASC3-F1
#
_entry.id   AF-A0A1C2ASC3-F1
#
_cell.length_a   1.000
_cell.length_b   1.000
_cell.length_c   1.000
_cell.angle_alpha   90.00
_cell.angle_beta   90.00
_cell.angle_gamma   90.00
#
_symmetry.space_group_name_H-M   'P 1'
#
loop_
_entity.id
_entity.type
_entity.pdbx_description
1 polymer ?
#
loop_
_entity_poly.entity_id
_entity_poly.type
_entity_poly.pdbx_seq_one_letter_code
_entity_poly.pdbx_strand_id
1 'polypeptide(L)'
;LPLIEGTTVSTKYGPVKTDHILFIASGAFQLAKPSDLLPELQGRLPIRVELDALNSEDFIRILKEPDNSLIKQYKALLKTENVDLEFTEDGINTIANIASEVNSSVENIGARRLHTIIERVLDEISFTATDRAGEKITVDSKYIKDNIGELVKDTDLSKFIL
;
A
#
# COMPACT_ATOMS: atom_id res chain seq x y z
N LEU A 1 -12.17 27.34 3.68
CA LEU A 1 -13.01 27.97 2.64
C LEU A 1 -12.24 28.98 1.78
N PRO A 2 -11.53 29.99 2.33
CA PRO A 2 -10.86 31.01 1.50
C PRO A 2 -9.82 30.45 0.51
N LEU A 3 -9.17 29.34 0.86
CA LEU A 3 -8.19 28.69 -0.01
C LEU A 3 -8.81 28.16 -1.30
N ILE A 4 -9.95 27.46 -1.22
CA ILE A 4 -10.60 26.85 -2.38
C ILE A 4 -11.46 27.84 -3.16
N GLU A 5 -11.83 28.97 -2.54
CA GLU A 5 -12.54 30.07 -3.22
C GLU A 5 -11.61 31.03 -3.95
N GLY A 6 -10.31 31.04 -3.62
CA GLY A 6 -9.33 31.98 -4.14
C GLY A 6 -8.98 33.04 -3.10
N THR A 7 -7.72 33.03 -2.66
CA THR A 7 -7.17 34.05 -1.78
C THR A 7 -5.69 34.27 -2.06
N THR A 8 -5.13 35.35 -1.53
CA THR A 8 -3.69 35.61 -1.57
C THR A 8 -3.05 35.22 -0.25
N VAL A 9 -2.18 34.21 -0.29
CA VAL A 9 -1.40 33.75 0.87
C VAL A 9 0.02 34.31 0.76
N SER A 10 0.47 35.01 1.80
CA SER A 10 1.85 35.50 1.86
C SER A 10 2.80 34.36 2.22
N THR A 11 3.85 34.17 1.43
CA THR A 11 4.91 33.18 1.69
C THR A 11 6.28 33.86 1.73
N LYS A 12 7.32 33.15 2.19
CA LYS A 12 8.71 33.64 2.15
C LYS A 12 9.24 33.95 0.74
N TYR A 13 8.58 33.46 -0.31
CA TYR A 13 8.94 33.68 -1.71
C TYR A 13 8.06 34.73 -2.40
N GLY A 14 7.19 35.39 -1.64
CA GLY A 14 6.21 36.34 -2.15
C GLY A 14 4.76 35.84 -2.03
N PRO A 15 3.80 36.65 -2.48
CA PRO A 15 2.38 36.32 -2.43
C PRO A 15 2.01 35.24 -3.46
N VAL A 16 1.21 34.26 -3.04
CA VAL A 16 0.65 33.20 -3.89
C VAL A 16 -0.87 33.33 -3.96
N LYS A 17 -1.43 33.32 -5.17
CA LYS A 17 -2.88 33.31 -5.40
C LYS A 17 -3.38 31.88 -5.57
N THR A 18 -4.48 31.52 -4.89
CA THR A 18 -5.00 30.14 -4.89
C THR A 18 -6.11 29.87 -5.91
N ASP A 19 -6.51 30.88 -6.70
CA ASP A 19 -7.65 30.87 -7.64
C ASP A 19 -7.64 29.72 -8.65
N HIS A 20 -6.46 29.22 -9.02
CA HIS A 20 -6.27 28.18 -10.04
C HIS A 20 -5.54 26.94 -9.51
N ILE A 21 -5.46 26.78 -8.19
CA ILE A 21 -4.93 25.57 -7.58
C ILE A 21 -5.99 24.46 -7.69
N LEU A 22 -5.59 23.29 -8.19
CA LEU A 22 -6.42 22.10 -8.15
C LEU A 22 -6.46 21.54 -6.72
N PHE A 23 -7.66 21.36 -6.18
CA PHE A 23 -7.88 20.73 -4.89
C PHE A 23 -8.46 19.33 -5.08
N ILE A 24 -7.87 18.35 -4.39
CA ILE A 24 -8.39 16.98 -4.32
C ILE A 24 -8.66 16.69 -2.83
N ALA A 25 -9.91 16.41 -2.50
CA ALA A 25 -10.31 15.98 -1.17
C ALA A 25 -10.66 14.49 -1.22
N SER A 26 -10.16 13.72 -0.27
CA SER A 26 -10.43 12.28 -0.14
C SER A 26 -10.93 11.97 1.26
N GLY A 27 -11.84 11.01 1.37
CA GLY A 27 -12.34 10.51 2.65
C GLY A 27 -13.11 9.21 2.48
N ALA A 28 -13.20 8.42 3.54
CA ALA A 28 -13.97 7.17 3.53
C ALA A 28 -15.49 7.41 3.67
N PHE A 29 -15.89 8.58 4.19
CA PHE A 29 -17.30 9.00 4.35
C PHE A 29 -18.22 7.93 5.01
N GLN A 30 -17.67 7.13 5.94
CA GLN A 30 -18.41 6.07 6.63
C GLN A 30 -19.43 6.60 7.65
N LEU A 31 -19.08 7.69 8.35
CA LEU A 31 -19.91 8.32 9.39
C LEU A 31 -20.67 9.56 8.93
N ALA A 32 -20.24 10.16 7.83
CA ALA A 32 -20.81 11.39 7.27
C ALA A 32 -20.75 11.33 5.75
N LYS A 33 -21.71 11.95 5.07
CA LYS A 33 -21.81 11.97 3.60
C LYS A 33 -21.26 13.29 3.05
N PRO A 34 -20.86 13.34 1.77
CA PRO A 34 -20.48 14.60 1.12
C PRO A 34 -21.57 15.70 1.18
N SER A 35 -22.84 15.31 1.30
CA SER A 35 -23.98 16.22 1.52
C SER A 35 -23.95 16.97 2.84
N ASP A 36 -23.22 16.45 3.83
CA ASP A 36 -23.14 17.01 5.18
C ASP A 36 -22.05 18.10 5.27
N LEU A 37 -21.28 18.31 4.20
CA LEU A 37 -20.33 19.40 4.08
C LEU A 37 -21.05 20.74 3.95
N LEU A 38 -20.37 21.83 4.34
CA LEU A 38 -20.86 23.19 4.12
C LEU A 38 -21.24 23.41 2.64
N PRO A 39 -22.39 24.05 2.34
CA PRO A 39 -22.86 24.25 0.96
C PRO A 39 -21.81 24.86 0.02
N GLU A 40 -21.00 25.78 0.53
CA GLU A 40 -19.93 26.46 -0.21
C GLU A 40 -18.83 25.49 -0.63
N LEU A 41 -18.47 24.51 0.21
CA LEU A 41 -17.52 23.46 -0.13
C LEU A 41 -18.09 22.49 -1.16
N GLN A 42 -19.38 22.16 -1.05
CA GLN A 42 -20.02 21.29 -2.03
C GLN A 42 -20.00 21.92 -3.43
N GLY A 43 -20.25 23.23 -3.53
CA GLY A 43 -20.19 23.97 -4.80
C GLY A 43 -18.78 24.10 -5.39
N ARG A 44 -17.74 23.97 -4.57
CA ARG A 44 -16.32 24.02 -4.99
C ARG A 44 -15.71 22.65 -5.27
N LEU A 45 -16.44 21.57 -5.04
CA LEU A 45 -16.05 20.19 -5.35
C LEU A 45 -17.03 19.57 -6.36
N PRO A 46 -17.07 20.07 -7.61
CA PRO A 46 -18.06 19.65 -8.61
C PRO A 46 -17.79 18.25 -9.17
N ILE A 47 -16.53 17.85 -9.27
CA ILE A 47 -16.13 16.51 -9.72
C ILE A 47 -16.14 15.58 -8.52
N ARG A 48 -16.90 14.50 -8.62
CA ARG A 48 -17.00 13.46 -7.59
C ARG A 48 -16.76 12.11 -8.25
N VAL A 49 -15.94 11.30 -7.61
CA VAL A 49 -15.64 9.94 -8.02
C VAL A 49 -15.62 9.07 -6.77
N GLU A 50 -16.19 7.89 -6.90
CA GLU A 50 -16.12 6.83 -5.89
C GLU A 50 -15.14 5.78 -6.38
N LEU A 51 -14.25 5.33 -5.49
CA LEU A 51 -13.25 4.32 -5.82
C LEU A 51 -13.73 2.98 -5.29
N ASP A 52 -13.63 1.95 -6.13
CA ASP A 52 -13.96 0.59 -5.75
C ASP A 52 -12.97 0.04 -4.71
N ALA A 53 -13.47 -0.83 -3.83
CA ALA A 53 -12.63 -1.57 -2.91
C ALA A 53 -11.77 -2.59 -3.67
N LEU A 54 -10.51 -2.73 -3.23
CA LEU A 54 -9.57 -3.68 -3.82
C LEU A 54 -9.89 -5.11 -3.40
N ASN A 55 -9.83 -6.03 -4.34
CA ASN A 55 -9.93 -7.47 -4.11
C ASN A 55 -8.55 -8.17 -4.20
N SER A 56 -8.51 -9.50 -4.00
CA SER A 56 -7.26 -10.27 -4.07
C SER A 56 -6.60 -10.22 -5.46
N GLU A 57 -7.39 -10.21 -6.54
CA GLU A 57 -6.86 -10.07 -7.91
C GLU A 57 -6.20 -8.70 -8.10
N ASP A 58 -6.80 -7.63 -7.57
CA ASP A 58 -6.21 -6.30 -7.61
C ASP A 58 -4.87 -6.25 -6.85
N PHE A 59 -4.75 -6.96 -5.73
CA PHE A 59 -3.47 -7.07 -5.00
C PHE A 59 -2.40 -7.78 -5.82
N ILE A 60 -2.73 -8.87 -6.54
CA ILE A 60 -1.79 -9.53 -7.45
C ILE A 60 -1.30 -8.53 -8.51
N ARG A 61 -2.22 -7.75 -9.09
CA ARG A 61 -1.90 -6.72 -10.07
C ARG A 61 -1.00 -5.63 -9.49
N ILE A 62 -1.32 -5.12 -8.29
CA ILE A 62 -0.51 -4.13 -7.57
C ILE A 62 0.93 -4.64 -7.31
N LEU A 63 1.09 -5.93 -7.04
CA LEU A 63 2.41 -6.52 -6.82
C LEU A 63 3.23 -6.69 -8.11
N LYS A 64 2.60 -6.77 -9.28
CA LYS A 64 3.27 -7.11 -10.55
C LYS A 64 3.33 -5.96 -11.56
N GLU A 65 2.22 -5.29 -11.78
CA GLU A 65 2.01 -4.39 -12.91
C GLU A 65 2.69 -3.03 -12.73
N PRO A 66 2.53 -2.31 -11.59
CA PRO A 66 3.12 -0.98 -11.42
C PRO A 66 4.63 -0.98 -11.70
N ASP A 67 5.14 0.07 -12.35
CA ASP A 67 6.55 0.17 -12.76
C ASP A 67 7.50 -0.03 -11.58
N ASN A 68 7.12 0.49 -10.41
CA ASN A 68 7.83 0.34 -9.15
C ASN A 68 7.00 -0.44 -8.13
N SER A 69 6.47 -1.61 -8.50
CA SER A 69 5.76 -2.48 -7.55
C SER A 69 6.67 -2.95 -6.41
N LEU A 70 6.08 -3.38 -5.29
CA LEU A 70 6.85 -3.82 -4.11
C LEU A 70 7.84 -4.94 -4.44
N ILE A 71 7.41 -5.91 -5.26
CA ILE A 71 8.29 -6.98 -5.71
C ILE A 71 9.49 -6.43 -6.48
N LYS A 72 9.26 -5.51 -7.42
CA LYS A 72 10.35 -4.90 -8.21
C LYS A 72 11.31 -4.11 -7.31
N GLN A 73 10.78 -3.39 -6.32
CA GLN A 73 11.58 -2.67 -5.33
C GLN A 73 12.46 -3.63 -4.52
N TYR A 74 11.91 -4.70 -3.94
CA TYR A 74 12.69 -5.65 -3.13
C TYR A 74 13.70 -6.44 -3.95
N LYS A 75 13.36 -6.81 -5.19
CA LYS A 75 14.33 -7.39 -6.13
C LYS A 75 15.51 -6.45 -6.35
N ALA A 76 15.25 -5.17 -6.59
CA ALA A 76 16.31 -4.17 -6.80
C ALA A 76 17.13 -3.90 -5.53
N LEU A 77 16.48 -3.84 -4.37
CA LEU A 77 17.16 -3.64 -3.07
C LEU A 77 18.11 -4.79 -2.77
N LEU A 78 17.66 -6.04 -2.85
CA LEU A 78 18.52 -7.20 -2.58
C LEU A 78 19.60 -7.40 -3.65
N LYS A 79 19.36 -6.94 -4.88
CA LYS A 79 20.39 -6.95 -5.92
C LYS A 79 21.59 -6.07 -5.56
N THR A 80 21.44 -5.06 -4.70
CA THR A 80 22.57 -4.26 -4.22
C THR A 80 23.57 -5.08 -3.40
N GLU A 81 23.09 -6.13 -2.72
CA GLU A 81 23.90 -7.12 -1.99
C GLU A 81 24.27 -8.33 -2.87
N ASN A 82 24.10 -8.21 -4.19
CA ASN A 82 24.32 -9.28 -5.17
C ASN A 82 23.43 -10.54 -4.93
N VAL A 83 22.25 -10.38 -4.35
CA VAL A 83 21.25 -11.45 -4.17
C VAL A 83 20.20 -11.35 -5.28
N ASP A 84 19.97 -12.45 -6.01
CA ASP A 84 18.94 -12.53 -7.04
C ASP A 84 17.62 -13.06 -6.46
N LEU A 85 16.67 -12.15 -6.20
CA LEU A 85 15.35 -12.51 -5.70
C LEU A 85 14.36 -12.79 -6.85
N GLU A 86 13.68 -13.92 -6.80
CA GLU A 86 12.59 -14.28 -7.72
C GLU A 86 11.32 -14.65 -6.95
N PHE A 87 10.19 -14.07 -7.35
CA PHE A 87 8.87 -14.47 -6.83
C PHE A 87 8.17 -15.30 -7.89
N THR A 88 7.65 -16.45 -7.48
CA THR A 88 6.83 -17.28 -8.37
C THR A 88 5.38 -16.77 -8.39
N GLU A 89 4.64 -17.12 -9.44
CA GLU A 89 3.22 -16.73 -9.56
C GLU A 89 2.38 -17.21 -8.36
N ASP A 90 2.59 -18.45 -7.90
CA ASP A 90 1.91 -19.00 -6.72
C ASP A 90 2.32 -18.28 -5.43
N GLY A 91 3.56 -17.80 -5.34
CA GLY A 91 4.01 -16.97 -4.22
C GLY A 91 3.29 -15.63 -4.18
N ILE A 92 3.18 -14.94 -5.32
CA ILE A 92 2.46 -13.67 -5.43
C ILE A 92 0.98 -13.84 -5.06
N ASN A 93 0.35 -14.89 -5.59
CA ASN A 93 -1.03 -15.23 -5.26
C ASN A 93 -1.22 -15.51 -3.76
N THR A 94 -0.24 -16.17 -3.13
CA THR A 94 -0.27 -16.46 -1.69
C THR A 94 -0.20 -15.17 -0.86
N ILE A 95 0.68 -14.23 -1.21
CA ILE A 95 0.78 -12.91 -0.55
C ILE A 95 -0.55 -12.16 -0.65
N ALA A 96 -1.13 -12.09 -1.86
CA ALA A 96 -2.39 -11.38 -2.10
C ALA A 96 -3.56 -11.98 -1.30
N ASN A 97 -3.66 -13.32 -1.26
CA ASN A 97 -4.69 -14.01 -0.50
C ASN A 97 -4.55 -13.77 1.01
N ILE A 98 -3.33 -13.88 1.55
CA ILE A 98 -3.08 -13.59 2.97
C ILE A 98 -3.44 -12.14 3.29
N ALA A 99 -3.07 -11.18 2.43
CA ALA A 99 -3.41 -9.78 2.63
C ALA A 99 -4.93 -9.56 2.68
N SER A 100 -5.68 -10.22 1.80
CA SER A 100 -7.14 -10.16 1.77
C SER A 100 -7.76 -10.81 3.02
N GLU A 101 -7.21 -11.94 3.48
CA GLU A 101 -7.67 -12.65 4.68
C GLU A 101 -7.47 -11.80 5.93
N VAL A 102 -6.26 -11.25 6.14
CA VAL A 102 -5.94 -10.40 7.30
C VAL A 102 -6.78 -9.12 7.30
N ASN A 103 -7.00 -8.51 6.13
CA ASN A 103 -7.89 -7.35 6.03
C ASN A 103 -9.35 -7.68 6.39
N SER A 104 -9.77 -8.93 6.21
CA SER A 104 -11.12 -9.39 6.55
C SER A 104 -11.28 -9.80 8.02
N SER A 105 -10.21 -10.30 8.66
CA SER A 105 -10.23 -10.80 10.04
C SER A 105 -9.87 -9.75 11.09
N VAL A 106 -9.09 -8.73 10.74
CA VAL A 106 -8.59 -7.71 11.70
C VAL A 106 -9.15 -6.33 11.37
N GLU A 107 -8.44 -5.57 10.54
CA GLU A 107 -8.78 -4.22 10.11
C GLU A 107 -8.41 -4.07 8.64
N ASN A 108 -9.35 -3.61 7.82
CA ASN A 108 -9.08 -3.43 6.40
C ASN A 108 -8.32 -2.11 6.17
N ILE A 109 -7.01 -2.22 5.99
CA ILE A 109 -6.13 -1.09 5.63
C ILE A 109 -5.84 -1.05 4.11
N GLY A 110 -6.55 -1.84 3.32
CA GLY A 110 -6.40 -1.95 1.87
C GLY A 110 -5.03 -2.51 1.45
N ALA A 111 -4.50 -1.99 0.34
CA ALA A 111 -3.21 -2.42 -0.22
C ALA A 111 -2.00 -2.18 0.70
N ARG A 112 -2.11 -1.34 1.73
CA ARG A 112 -1.02 -1.10 2.69
C ARG A 112 -0.58 -2.39 3.39
N ARG A 113 -1.49 -3.35 3.55
CA ARG A 113 -1.22 -4.68 4.11
C ARG A 113 -0.13 -5.45 3.36
N LEU A 114 0.03 -5.19 2.06
CA LEU A 114 1.06 -5.85 1.25
C LEU A 114 2.49 -5.50 1.71
N HIS A 115 2.69 -4.30 2.28
CA HIS A 115 4.01 -3.89 2.78
C HIS A 115 4.45 -4.73 3.98
N THR A 116 3.61 -4.82 5.01
CA THR A 116 3.93 -5.54 6.26
C THR A 116 4.12 -7.02 6.00
N ILE A 117 3.29 -7.61 5.13
CA ILE A 117 3.44 -9.01 4.72
C ILE A 117 4.77 -9.24 4.01
N ILE A 118 5.12 -8.46 2.99
CA ILE A 118 6.37 -8.68 2.24
C ILE A 118 7.59 -8.45 3.12
N GLU A 119 7.58 -7.40 3.94
CA GLU A 119 8.66 -7.12 4.90
C GLU A 119 8.86 -8.30 5.83
N ARG A 120 7.76 -8.89 6.34
CA ARG A 120 7.84 -10.08 7.18
C ARG A 120 8.34 -11.33 6.44
N VAL A 121 7.91 -11.55 5.19
CA VAL A 121 8.41 -12.67 4.36
C VAL A 121 9.91 -12.55 4.12
N LEU A 122 10.40 -11.34 3.91
CA LEU A 122 11.79 -11.10 3.50
C LEU A 122 12.73 -10.74 4.65
N ASP A 123 12.25 -10.64 5.88
CA ASP A 123 12.99 -10.20 7.07
C ASP A 123 14.34 -10.93 7.22
N GLU A 124 14.30 -12.27 7.21
CA GLU A 124 15.50 -13.10 7.34
C GLU A 124 16.46 -12.95 6.14
N ILE A 125 15.92 -12.90 4.92
CA ILE A 125 16.70 -12.72 3.69
C ILE A 125 17.39 -11.36 3.73
N SER A 126 16.68 -10.31 4.12
CA SER A 126 17.20 -8.96 4.21
C SER A 126 18.30 -8.85 5.26
N PHE A 127 18.13 -9.54 6.41
CA PHE A 127 19.14 -9.55 7.46
C PHE A 127 20.43 -10.27 7.05
N THR A 128 20.32 -11.38 6.32
CA THR A 128 21.44 -12.23 5.92
C THR A 128 21.93 -11.98 4.48
N ALA A 129 21.44 -10.92 3.81
CA ALA A 129 21.70 -10.68 2.40
C ALA A 129 23.19 -10.55 2.06
N THR A 130 23.96 -9.88 2.93
CA THR A 130 25.41 -9.67 2.78
C THR A 130 26.19 -10.98 2.77
N ASP A 131 25.74 -11.97 3.55
CA ASP A 131 26.36 -13.31 3.63
C ASP A 131 25.94 -14.22 2.46
N ARG A 132 24.88 -13.85 1.72
CA ARG A 132 24.28 -14.63 0.63
C ARG A 132 24.63 -14.09 -0.77
N ALA A 133 25.67 -13.27 -0.88
CA ALA A 133 26.07 -12.67 -2.14
C ALA A 133 26.31 -13.73 -3.24
N GLY A 134 25.65 -13.56 -4.39
CA GLY A 134 25.70 -14.48 -5.52
C GLY A 134 24.64 -15.59 -5.50
N GLU A 135 23.82 -15.67 -4.46
CA GLU A 135 22.71 -16.62 -4.39
C GLU A 135 21.48 -16.15 -5.16
N LYS A 136 20.72 -17.12 -5.68
CA LYS A 136 19.38 -16.92 -6.22
C LYS A 136 18.35 -17.48 -5.25
N ILE A 137 17.49 -16.61 -4.73
CA ILE A 137 16.44 -16.98 -3.79
C ILE A 137 15.09 -16.94 -4.50
N THR A 138 14.37 -18.06 -4.44
CA THR A 138 13.01 -18.18 -4.99
C THR A 138 12.00 -18.15 -3.85
N VAL A 139 11.09 -17.18 -3.90
CA VAL A 139 9.97 -17.02 -2.96
C VAL A 139 8.71 -17.62 -3.60
N ASP A 140 8.38 -18.84 -3.16
CA ASP A 140 7.19 -19.59 -3.57
C ASP A 140 6.11 -19.61 -2.48
N SER A 141 4.95 -20.22 -2.77
CA SER A 141 3.85 -20.34 -1.80
C SER A 141 4.27 -21.02 -0.50
N LYS A 142 5.19 -21.99 -0.58
CA LYS A 142 5.67 -22.72 0.61
C LYS A 142 6.52 -21.80 1.47
N TYR A 143 7.49 -21.11 0.88
CA TYR A 143 8.35 -20.16 1.59
C TYR A 143 7.52 -19.11 2.34
N ILE A 144 6.49 -18.55 1.71
CA ILE A 144 5.61 -17.57 2.36
C ILE A 144 4.85 -18.19 3.53
N LYS A 145 4.28 -19.38 3.37
CA LYS A 145 3.55 -20.07 4.44
C LYS A 145 4.46 -20.47 5.59
N ASP A 146 5.71 -20.82 5.33
CA ASP A 146 6.66 -21.18 6.38
C ASP A 146 7.06 -19.92 7.20
N ASN A 147 7.13 -18.75 6.56
CA ASN A 147 7.51 -17.48 7.22
C ASN A 147 6.33 -16.73 7.86
N ILE A 148 5.08 -17.00 7.44
CA ILE A 148 3.89 -16.24 7.86
C ILE A 148 2.77 -17.14 8.44
N GLY A 149 2.77 -18.43 8.16
CA GLY A 149 1.60 -19.30 8.33
C GLY A 149 1.09 -19.49 9.77
N GLU A 150 1.93 -19.31 10.78
CA GLU A 150 1.48 -19.29 12.18
C GLU A 150 0.92 -17.93 12.60
N LEU A 151 1.45 -16.83 12.05
CA LEU A 151 1.05 -15.46 12.39
C LEU A 151 -0.38 -15.15 11.95
N VAL A 152 -0.79 -15.66 10.78
CA VAL A 152 -2.12 -15.39 10.20
C VAL A 152 -3.24 -16.13 10.95
N LYS A 153 -2.92 -17.27 11.58
CA LYS A 153 -3.92 -18.07 12.33
C LYS A 153 -4.26 -17.47 13.69
N ASP A 154 -3.39 -16.61 14.21
CA ASP A 154 -3.59 -15.92 15.47
C ASP A 154 -4.00 -14.47 15.20
N THR A 155 -5.29 -14.18 15.39
CA THR A 155 -5.87 -12.85 15.16
C THR A 155 -5.25 -11.77 16.05
N ASP A 156 -4.87 -12.11 17.28
CA ASP A 156 -4.23 -11.17 18.20
C ASP A 156 -2.81 -10.87 17.73
N LEU A 157 -2.05 -11.90 17.35
CA LEU A 157 -0.69 -11.74 16.85
C LEU A 157 -0.66 -10.97 15.52
N SER A 158 -1.58 -11.29 14.61
CA SER A 158 -1.77 -10.56 13.36
C SER A 158 -2.00 -9.07 13.58
N LYS A 159 -2.76 -8.67 14.60
CA LYS A 159 -3.03 -7.25 14.89
C LYS A 159 -1.78 -6.45 15.27
N PHE A 160 -0.77 -7.09 15.86
CA PHE A 160 0.45 -6.42 16.29
C PHE A 160 1.60 -6.53 15.28
N ILE A 161 1.62 -7.59 14.47
CA ILE A 161 2.78 -7.92 13.62
C ILE A 161 2.47 -7.73 12.12
N LEU A 162 1.21 -7.86 11.70
CA LEU A 162 0.82 -7.83 10.29
C LEU A 162 -0.09 -6.67 9.94
#